data_AF-A0A9P6GA91-F1
#
_entry.id   AF-A0A9P6GA91-F1
#
_cell.length_a   1.000
_cell.length_b   1.000
_cell.length_c   1.000
_cell.angle_alpha   90.00
_cell.angle_beta   90.00
_cell.angle_gamma   90.00
#
_symmetry.space_group_name_H-M   'P 1'
#
loop_
_entity.id
_entity.type
_entity.pdbx_description
1 polymer ?
#
loop_
_entity_poly.entity_id
_entity_poly.type
_entity_poly.pdbx_seq_one_letter_code
_entity_poly.pdbx_strand_id
1 'polypeptide(L)'
;MRLTTAALPFLSSAAALRSSSNGESAQPAIVPKRVAIIGAGAAGSSAAYHLAQFAQDSGIPLQIDVFERNWHIGGRSTTINPWFDPDQAIELGASIFVDVNHILVNATKAFNLSTNNRENLLANIPEVGIWNGKELVFTMNEGGWWDLAKLFWRYGYAPVKANKLMRETVDKFLQMYERPHFPWRSLSDVVQLVGLTEATGLTGEQYMQNKGIAPKFANEIVQASTRVNYASNLGTIHGVEAMVCLATNGAMSIAGGNWRIFEHMLSSSDYISTHLNHTIAQISKQADGTYNLTSIAGRVSSFDEVILAAPLQFSNLVIDPAPEHTPDEIPYVKLHVTHFTTPHKLDPLAFGLEADKPVPEYVLTTLQVDEDYGSKPNVGRAGFFSISIVSSGVNVHASKPRSEYIYKIFSPKRIDYQFLSRVLGLQVSKEEAEKGDVDGTISWINHWDVHSYPYEYPRVTFDEIKLDEGLWYTSAIESFISTMETSALSGKNVAQLIVNEWNKQAGESSNGEDMKIEANWDSNPWNNAQKPIKDDL
;
A
#
# COMPACT_ATOMS: atom_id res chain seq x y z
N MET A 1 31.92 -64.21 -32.12
CA MET A 1 32.59 -63.85 -30.85
C MET A 1 31.77 -62.74 -30.22
N ARG A 2 31.11 -63.04 -29.09
CA ARG A 2 30.35 -62.16 -28.17
C ARG A 2 29.52 -61.01 -28.78
N LEU A 3 28.19 -61.10 -28.65
CA LEU A 3 27.42 -60.21 -27.77
C LEU A 3 25.93 -60.59 -27.75
N THR A 4 25.44 -60.70 -26.53
CA THR A 4 24.10 -61.01 -26.05
C THR A 4 23.24 -59.75 -25.98
N THR A 5 22.01 -59.82 -26.49
CA THR A 5 20.91 -58.92 -26.10
C THR A 5 19.62 -59.70 -26.24
N ALA A 6 19.03 -60.10 -25.12
CA ALA A 6 17.72 -60.71 -25.05
C ALA A 6 16.75 -59.71 -24.44
N ALA A 7 15.78 -59.30 -25.26
CA ALA A 7 14.58 -58.60 -24.88
C ALA A 7 13.69 -59.52 -24.02
N LEU A 8 13.00 -58.93 -23.04
CA LEU A 8 12.00 -59.59 -22.22
C LEU A 8 10.62 -59.01 -22.53
N PRO A 9 9.65 -59.84 -22.97
CA PRO A 9 8.24 -59.56 -22.80
C PRO A 9 7.63 -60.40 -21.67
N PHE A 10 6.67 -59.75 -21.01
CA PHE A 10 5.59 -60.25 -20.15
C PHE A 10 5.37 -61.76 -20.03
N LEU A 11 5.16 -62.21 -18.79
CA LEU A 11 4.12 -63.20 -18.48
C LEU A 11 3.59 -63.01 -17.05
N SER A 12 2.27 -62.88 -17.00
CA SER A 12 1.41 -62.75 -15.84
C SER A 12 1.43 -64.02 -14.97
N SER A 13 1.38 -63.86 -13.66
CA SER A 13 1.00 -64.93 -12.73
C SER A 13 0.27 -64.32 -11.55
N ALA A 14 -1.01 -64.63 -11.47
CA ALA A 14 -1.90 -64.30 -10.36
C ALA A 14 -1.43 -65.00 -9.08
N ALA A 15 -1.33 -64.25 -7.98
CA ALA A 15 -1.21 -64.79 -6.64
C ALA A 15 -2.18 -64.07 -5.71
N ALA A 16 -3.23 -64.82 -5.38
CA ALA A 16 -4.11 -64.79 -4.21
C ALA A 16 -4.15 -63.53 -3.32
N LEU A 17 -5.38 -63.01 -3.18
CA LEU A 17 -5.82 -62.25 -2.01
C LEU A 17 -5.43 -62.99 -0.71
N ARG A 18 -4.69 -62.29 0.16
CA ARG A 18 -4.82 -62.44 1.61
C ARG A 18 -5.07 -61.07 2.19
N SER A 19 -6.31 -60.89 2.64
CA SER A 19 -6.74 -59.79 3.49
C SER A 19 -5.96 -59.82 4.82
N SER A 20 -5.09 -58.85 5.03
CA SER A 20 -4.75 -58.39 6.37
C SER A 20 -5.38 -57.01 6.53
N SER A 21 -6.60 -57.01 7.04
CA SER A 21 -7.29 -55.85 7.58
C SER A 21 -6.54 -55.36 8.81
N ASN A 22 -5.45 -54.62 8.62
CA ASN A 22 -5.01 -53.65 9.61
C ASN A 22 -5.76 -52.37 9.30
N GLY A 23 -6.92 -52.22 9.93
CA GLY A 23 -7.59 -50.93 10.02
C GLY A 23 -6.75 -50.01 10.91
N GLU A 24 -5.69 -49.43 10.34
CA GLU A 24 -5.31 -48.09 10.75
C GLU A 24 -6.46 -47.21 10.29
N SER A 25 -7.26 -46.73 11.25
CA SER A 25 -8.13 -45.59 11.05
C SER A 25 -7.24 -44.46 10.53
N ALA A 26 -7.22 -44.26 9.21
CA ALA A 26 -6.63 -43.09 8.61
C ALA A 26 -7.26 -41.89 9.31
N GLN A 27 -6.47 -41.15 10.09
CA GLN A 27 -6.92 -39.86 10.58
C GLN A 27 -7.43 -39.08 9.36
N PRO A 28 -8.61 -38.44 9.44
CA PRO A 28 -9.12 -37.69 8.32
C PRO A 28 -8.03 -36.70 7.89
N ALA A 29 -7.59 -36.82 6.63
CA ALA A 29 -6.59 -35.92 6.09
C ALA A 29 -7.11 -34.50 6.31
N ILE A 30 -6.38 -33.70 7.10
CA ILE A 30 -6.79 -32.34 7.39
C ILE A 30 -6.70 -31.58 6.07
N VAL A 31 -7.87 -31.31 5.48
CA VAL A 31 -7.96 -30.59 4.21
C VAL A 31 -7.48 -29.16 4.45
N PRO A 32 -6.46 -28.69 3.71
CA PRO A 32 -5.97 -27.32 3.87
C PRO A 32 -7.06 -26.30 3.59
N LYS A 33 -7.12 -25.26 4.42
CA LYS A 33 -7.93 -24.07 4.13
C LYS A 33 -7.42 -23.42 2.86
N ARG A 34 -8.33 -23.04 1.96
CA ARG A 34 -8.00 -22.41 0.67
C ARG A 34 -8.40 -20.96 0.69
N VAL A 35 -7.44 -20.06 0.50
CA VAL A 35 -7.68 -18.61 0.48
C VAL A 35 -7.31 -18.03 -0.86
N ALA A 36 -8.23 -17.29 -1.47
CA ALA A 36 -7.95 -16.49 -2.65
C ALA A 36 -7.65 -15.05 -2.26
N ILE A 37 -6.64 -14.45 -2.89
CA ILE A 37 -6.34 -13.02 -2.74
C ILE A 37 -6.37 -12.37 -4.12
N ILE A 38 -7.18 -11.34 -4.31
CA ILE A 38 -7.32 -10.63 -5.58
C ILE A 38 -6.54 -9.31 -5.51
N GLY A 39 -5.36 -9.28 -6.14
CA GLY A 39 -4.42 -8.16 -6.18
C GLY A 39 -3.10 -8.49 -5.48
N ALA A 40 -1.98 -8.31 -6.19
CA ALA A 40 -0.61 -8.52 -5.68
C ALA A 40 0.10 -7.19 -5.34
N GLY A 41 -0.67 -6.21 -4.87
CA GLY A 41 -0.13 -4.97 -4.30
C GLY A 41 0.25 -5.11 -2.83
N ALA A 42 0.59 -3.99 -2.18
CA ALA A 42 1.04 -3.98 -0.78
C ALA A 42 0.11 -4.73 0.19
N ALA A 43 -1.22 -4.52 0.08
CA ALA A 43 -2.19 -5.18 0.93
C ALA A 43 -2.26 -6.70 0.69
N GLY A 44 -2.35 -7.13 -0.58
CA GLY A 44 -2.49 -8.54 -0.92
C GLY A 44 -1.24 -9.37 -0.62
N SER A 45 -0.06 -8.83 -0.93
CA SER A 45 1.22 -9.45 -0.59
C SER A 45 1.42 -9.55 0.92
N SER A 46 1.07 -8.50 1.67
CA SER A 46 1.16 -8.52 3.14
C SER A 46 0.14 -9.47 3.77
N ALA A 47 -1.08 -9.55 3.22
CA ALA A 47 -2.09 -10.52 3.64
C ALA A 47 -1.60 -11.96 3.45
N ALA A 48 -1.07 -12.30 2.26
CA ALA A 48 -0.53 -13.62 1.98
C ALA A 48 0.61 -13.99 2.95
N TYR A 49 1.57 -13.08 3.10
CA TYR A 49 2.75 -13.25 3.95
C TYR A 49 2.38 -13.51 5.41
N HIS A 50 1.54 -12.65 5.99
CA HIS A 50 1.15 -12.78 7.40
C HIS A 50 0.16 -13.91 7.64
N LEU A 51 -0.74 -14.19 6.69
CA LEU A 51 -1.66 -15.31 6.82
C LEU A 51 -0.91 -16.64 6.86
N ALA A 52 0.12 -16.81 6.02
CA ALA A 52 0.99 -17.98 6.06
C ALA A 52 1.68 -18.14 7.43
N GLN A 53 2.17 -17.05 8.01
CA GLN A 53 2.79 -17.05 9.34
C GLN A 53 1.79 -17.40 10.44
N PHE A 54 0.65 -16.70 10.52
CA PHE A 54 -0.34 -16.88 11.58
C PHE A 54 -1.01 -18.25 11.53
N ALA A 55 -1.24 -18.80 10.33
CA ALA A 55 -1.77 -20.14 10.16
C ALA A 55 -0.74 -21.20 10.59
N GLN A 56 0.54 -21.02 10.24
CA GLN A 56 1.62 -21.89 10.69
C GLN A 56 1.75 -21.89 12.23
N ASP A 57 1.74 -20.71 12.85
CA ASP A 57 1.77 -20.56 14.32
C ASP A 57 0.57 -21.20 15.01
N SER A 58 -0.58 -21.25 14.32
CA SER A 58 -1.81 -21.89 14.80
C SER A 58 -1.94 -23.37 14.42
N GLY A 59 -0.98 -23.92 13.67
CA GLY A 59 -1.03 -25.31 13.18
C GLY A 59 -2.15 -25.60 12.17
N ILE A 60 -2.62 -24.59 11.43
CA ILE A 60 -3.71 -24.71 10.46
C ILE A 60 -3.11 -24.96 9.06
N PRO A 61 -3.37 -26.12 8.42
CA PRO A 61 -2.93 -26.36 7.05
C PRO A 61 -3.60 -25.38 6.08
N LEU A 62 -2.82 -24.80 5.17
CA LEU A 62 -3.22 -23.66 4.35
C LEU A 62 -2.68 -23.75 2.92
N GLN A 63 -3.47 -23.27 1.96
CA GLN A 63 -3.06 -22.92 0.60
C GLN A 63 -3.61 -21.54 0.23
N ILE A 64 -2.74 -20.66 -0.28
CA ILE A 64 -3.09 -19.29 -0.71
C ILE A 64 -2.83 -19.17 -2.20
N ASP A 65 -3.86 -18.81 -2.97
CA ASP A 65 -3.73 -18.45 -4.39
C ASP A 65 -3.92 -16.92 -4.54
N VAL A 66 -2.89 -16.23 -5.02
CA VAL A 66 -2.88 -14.77 -5.26
C VAL A 66 -3.05 -14.50 -6.75
N PHE A 67 -4.10 -13.77 -7.13
CA PHE A 67 -4.43 -13.43 -8.51
C PHE A 67 -4.15 -11.96 -8.81
N GLU A 68 -3.30 -11.69 -9.79
CA GLU A 68 -2.94 -10.35 -10.23
C GLU A 68 -3.21 -10.18 -11.72
N ARG A 69 -3.95 -9.12 -12.08
CA ARG A 69 -4.32 -8.86 -13.47
C ARG A 69 -3.13 -8.40 -14.31
N ASN A 70 -2.16 -7.74 -13.70
CA ASN A 70 -0.97 -7.23 -14.38
C ASN A 70 0.11 -8.31 -14.48
N TRP A 71 1.12 -8.03 -15.29
CA TRP A 71 2.28 -8.89 -15.47
C TRP A 71 3.33 -8.75 -14.35
N HIS A 72 3.10 -7.89 -13.36
CA HIS A 72 4.04 -7.55 -12.30
C HIS A 72 3.38 -7.48 -10.93
N ILE A 73 4.20 -7.61 -9.87
CA ILE A 73 3.82 -7.46 -8.45
C ILE A 73 4.01 -5.99 -8.03
N GLY A 74 3.34 -5.58 -6.94
CA GLY A 74 3.55 -4.29 -6.27
C GLY A 74 2.47 -3.24 -6.52
N GLY A 75 1.60 -3.47 -7.52
CA GLY A 75 0.49 -2.56 -7.83
C GLY A 75 0.98 -1.15 -8.17
N ARG A 76 0.65 -0.17 -7.33
CA ARG A 76 1.07 1.25 -7.49
C ARG A 76 2.52 1.52 -7.08
N SER A 77 3.17 0.57 -6.41
CA SER A 77 4.62 0.59 -6.19
C SER A 77 5.28 -0.21 -7.31
N THR A 78 6.00 0.47 -8.19
CA THR A 78 6.73 -0.13 -9.32
C THR A 78 7.72 0.89 -9.88
N THR A 79 8.66 0.42 -10.69
CA THR A 79 9.75 1.23 -11.23
C THR A 79 9.67 1.38 -12.75
N ILE A 80 10.41 2.37 -13.24
CA ILE A 80 10.74 2.58 -14.66
C ILE A 80 12.25 2.73 -14.80
N ASN A 81 12.75 2.41 -16.00
CA ASN A 81 14.16 2.38 -16.29
C ASN A 81 14.49 3.42 -17.37
N PRO A 82 14.96 4.62 -17.00
CA PRO A 82 15.47 5.60 -17.96
C PRO A 82 16.50 4.96 -18.89
N TRP A 83 16.45 5.30 -20.18
CA TRP A 83 17.34 4.73 -21.22
C TRP A 83 17.31 3.20 -21.34
N PHE A 84 16.25 2.55 -20.83
CA PHE A 84 16.12 1.10 -20.75
C PHE A 84 17.22 0.43 -19.91
N ASP A 85 17.84 1.18 -18.99
CA ASP A 85 18.89 0.68 -18.10
C ASP A 85 18.29 0.21 -16.76
N PRO A 86 18.29 -1.11 -16.46
CA PRO A 86 17.75 -1.63 -15.20
C PRO A 86 18.53 -1.17 -13.96
N ASP A 87 19.78 -0.76 -14.09
CA ASP A 87 20.58 -0.23 -12.98
C ASP A 87 20.17 1.20 -12.59
N GLN A 88 19.34 1.85 -13.42
CA GLN A 88 18.79 3.20 -13.20
C GLN A 88 17.31 3.19 -12.79
N ALA A 89 16.83 2.10 -12.19
CA ALA A 89 15.41 1.98 -11.81
C ALA A 89 14.95 3.14 -10.90
N ILE A 90 13.90 3.84 -11.33
CA ILE A 90 13.28 4.96 -10.61
C ILE A 90 11.83 4.62 -10.26
N GLU A 91 11.43 4.96 -9.04
CA GLU A 91 10.06 4.81 -8.57
C GLU A 91 9.05 5.66 -9.34
N LEU A 92 7.99 5.01 -9.86
CA LEU A 92 6.85 5.70 -10.46
C LEU A 92 6.00 6.42 -9.40
N GLY A 93 5.62 5.70 -8.36
CA GLY A 93 4.88 6.18 -7.18
C GLY A 93 5.58 5.74 -5.89
N ALA A 94 4.90 5.82 -4.74
CA ALA A 94 5.31 5.15 -3.49
C ALA A 94 6.83 5.17 -3.20
N SER A 95 7.45 6.35 -3.35
CA SER A 95 8.90 6.42 -3.63
C SER A 95 9.78 6.25 -2.39
N ILE A 96 9.21 6.41 -1.20
CA ILE A 96 9.91 6.31 0.08
C ILE A 96 9.02 5.67 1.15
N PHE A 97 9.66 5.15 2.19
CA PHE A 97 9.07 4.80 3.48
C PHE A 97 10.03 5.24 4.60
N VAL A 98 9.58 5.25 5.85
CA VAL A 98 10.32 5.75 7.03
C VAL A 98 10.37 4.71 8.14
N ASP A 99 11.19 4.93 9.17
CA ASP A 99 11.42 3.98 10.28
C ASP A 99 10.13 3.55 11.00
N VAL A 100 9.12 4.43 11.10
CA VAL A 100 7.83 4.12 11.73
C VAL A 100 6.93 3.24 10.86
N ASN A 101 7.30 2.96 9.62
CA ASN A 101 6.63 1.98 8.76
C ASN A 101 7.12 0.56 9.12
N HIS A 102 6.65 0.07 10.27
CA HIS A 102 7.17 -1.15 10.89
C HIS A 102 7.05 -2.38 9.98
N ILE A 103 5.98 -2.52 9.19
CA ILE A 103 5.82 -3.69 8.32
C ILE A 103 6.86 -3.68 7.20
N LEU A 104 7.01 -2.55 6.49
CA LEU A 104 8.00 -2.43 5.42
C LEU A 104 9.44 -2.54 5.94
N VAL A 105 9.75 -1.89 7.07
CA VAL A 105 11.08 -1.94 7.69
C VAL A 105 11.42 -3.35 8.17
N ASN A 106 10.48 -4.05 8.82
CA ASN A 106 10.72 -5.41 9.29
C ASN A 106 10.86 -6.39 8.12
N ALA A 107 10.06 -6.24 7.06
CA ALA A 107 10.19 -7.04 5.85
C ALA A 107 11.54 -6.80 5.15
N THR A 108 11.97 -5.55 5.04
CA THR A 108 13.30 -5.17 4.50
C THR A 108 14.42 -5.90 5.24
N LYS A 109 14.37 -5.92 6.58
CA LYS A 109 15.34 -6.64 7.42
C LYS A 109 15.24 -8.15 7.26
N ALA A 110 14.02 -8.71 7.28
CA ALA A 110 13.78 -10.14 7.19
C ALA A 110 14.25 -10.73 5.84
N PHE A 111 14.11 -9.97 4.76
CA PHE A 111 14.52 -10.37 3.42
C PHE A 111 15.94 -9.91 3.04
N ASN A 112 16.65 -9.26 3.97
CA ASN A 112 18.00 -8.74 3.76
C ASN A 112 18.11 -7.85 2.49
N LEU A 113 17.14 -6.96 2.31
CA LEU A 113 17.09 -6.04 1.17
C LEU A 113 17.98 -4.82 1.43
N SER A 114 18.78 -4.44 0.43
CA SER A 114 19.59 -3.23 0.48
C SER A 114 18.72 -1.98 0.36
N THR A 115 18.94 -1.01 1.24
CA THR A 115 18.29 0.29 1.20
C THR A 115 19.18 1.35 0.56
N ASN A 116 18.59 2.19 -0.29
CA ASN A 116 19.18 3.44 -0.69
C ASN A 116 18.78 4.50 0.34
N ASN A 117 19.77 5.06 1.03
CA ASN A 117 19.54 6.26 1.83
C ASN A 117 19.53 7.46 0.88
N ARG A 118 18.70 8.45 1.20
CA ARG A 118 18.61 9.68 0.43
C ARG A 118 19.91 10.48 0.62
N GLU A 119 20.86 10.33 -0.28
CA GLU A 119 22.04 11.20 -0.36
C GLU A 119 21.72 12.38 -1.26
N ASN A 120 22.21 13.57 -0.90
CA ASN A 120 22.07 14.75 -1.74
C ASN A 120 22.79 14.54 -3.07
N LEU A 121 22.02 14.51 -4.15
CA LEU A 121 22.52 14.21 -5.49
C LEU A 121 23.44 15.31 -6.00
N LEU A 122 23.22 16.55 -5.54
CA LEU A 122 23.92 17.73 -6.05
C LEU A 122 24.48 18.61 -4.94
N ALA A 123 25.81 18.60 -4.82
CA ALA A 123 26.52 19.54 -3.97
C ALA A 123 26.29 20.99 -4.42
N ASN A 124 26.11 21.89 -3.47
CA ASN A 124 26.01 23.35 -3.63
C ASN A 124 24.72 23.91 -4.26
N ILE A 125 23.61 23.15 -4.27
CA ILE A 125 22.27 23.72 -4.51
C ILE A 125 21.39 23.52 -3.27
N PRO A 126 20.38 24.39 -3.03
CA PRO A 126 19.42 24.13 -1.96
C PRO A 126 18.67 22.83 -2.21
N GLU A 127 18.41 22.08 -1.15
CA GLU A 127 17.71 20.81 -1.24
C GLU A 127 16.24 21.06 -1.57
N VAL A 128 15.53 21.86 -0.76
CA VAL A 128 14.10 22.10 -0.96
C VAL A 128 13.79 23.58 -1.10
N GLY A 129 12.94 23.91 -2.08
CA GLY A 129 12.29 25.20 -2.25
C GLY A 129 10.79 25.08 -2.30
N ILE A 130 10.08 26.02 -1.69
CA ILE A 130 8.62 26.09 -1.71
C ILE A 130 8.19 27.25 -2.60
N TRP A 131 7.53 26.92 -3.71
CA TRP A 131 7.09 27.81 -4.77
C TRP A 131 5.59 28.09 -4.68
N ASN A 132 5.19 29.37 -4.69
CA ASN A 132 3.78 29.76 -4.65
C ASN A 132 3.19 30.15 -6.02
N GLY A 133 3.88 29.86 -7.13
CA GLY A 133 3.48 30.34 -8.47
C GLY A 133 4.05 31.72 -8.85
N LYS A 134 4.75 32.39 -7.94
CA LYS A 134 5.36 33.71 -8.18
C LYS A 134 6.80 33.82 -7.64
N GLU A 135 7.03 33.35 -6.42
CA GLU A 135 8.34 33.40 -5.76
C GLU A 135 8.57 32.14 -4.90
N LEU A 136 9.84 31.85 -4.60
CA LEU A 136 10.19 30.87 -3.58
C LEU A 136 10.00 31.49 -2.20
N VAL A 137 8.96 31.08 -1.48
CA VAL A 137 8.60 31.64 -0.16
C VAL A 137 9.49 31.10 0.96
N PHE A 138 10.13 29.94 0.74
CA PHE A 138 11.04 29.30 1.67
C PHE A 138 12.04 28.40 0.94
N THR A 139 13.28 28.35 1.42
CA THR A 139 14.33 27.45 0.94
C THR A 139 15.12 26.86 2.11
N MET A 140 15.45 25.57 2.02
CA MET A 140 16.24 24.83 3.00
C MET A 140 17.32 24.01 2.30
N ASN A 141 18.44 23.82 3.00
CA ASN A 141 19.46 22.84 2.66
C ASN A 141 19.25 21.60 3.57
N GLU A 142 20.33 20.90 3.95
CA GLU A 142 20.34 19.65 4.73
C GLU A 142 19.91 19.76 6.21
N GLY A 143 19.10 20.74 6.59
CA GLY A 143 18.59 20.82 7.98
C GLY A 143 19.65 21.25 9.00
N GLY A 144 20.63 22.04 8.58
CA GLY A 144 21.62 22.65 9.47
C GLY A 144 21.01 23.68 10.43
N TRP A 145 21.80 24.11 11.42
CA TRP A 145 21.37 25.12 12.41
C TRP A 145 20.87 26.43 11.77
N TRP A 146 21.38 26.78 10.59
CA TRP A 146 20.91 27.92 9.80
C TRP A 146 19.48 27.74 9.28
N ASP A 147 19.10 26.53 8.86
CA ASP A 147 17.74 26.27 8.38
C ASP A 147 16.75 26.27 9.54
N LEU A 148 17.15 25.73 10.70
CA LEU A 148 16.40 25.89 11.95
C LEU A 148 16.21 27.37 12.29
N ALA A 149 17.28 28.18 12.24
CA ALA A 149 17.20 29.62 12.50
C ALA A 149 16.25 30.34 11.53
N LYS A 150 16.31 30.05 10.23
CA LYS A 150 15.36 30.60 9.22
C LYS A 150 13.92 30.20 9.53
N LEU A 151 13.70 28.94 9.92
CA LEU A 151 12.39 28.40 10.25
C LEU A 151 11.79 29.14 11.46
N PHE A 152 12.57 29.28 12.54
CA PHE A 152 12.13 30.01 13.74
C PHE A 152 11.95 31.52 13.47
N TRP A 153 12.83 32.13 12.68
CA TRP A 153 12.72 33.55 12.34
C TRP A 153 11.43 33.85 11.55
N ARG A 154 11.10 32.99 10.57
CA ARG A 154 9.93 33.19 9.71
C ARG A 154 8.62 32.75 10.36
N TYR A 155 8.63 31.68 11.14
CA TYR A 155 7.43 31.00 11.62
C TYR A 155 7.26 30.99 13.15
N GLY A 156 8.21 31.57 13.89
CA GLY A 156 8.20 31.55 15.35
C GLY A 156 8.18 30.13 15.90
N TYR A 157 7.34 29.88 16.90
CA TYR A 157 7.23 28.57 17.58
C TYR A 157 6.32 27.56 16.84
N ALA A 158 5.77 27.91 15.68
CA ALA A 158 4.85 27.05 14.92
C ALA A 158 5.47 25.69 14.53
N PRO A 159 6.74 25.58 14.10
CA PRO A 159 7.35 24.30 13.76
C PRO A 159 7.40 23.32 14.93
N VAL A 160 7.71 23.82 16.14
CA VAL A 160 7.76 22.99 17.35
C VAL A 160 6.36 22.48 17.71
N LYS A 161 5.34 23.34 17.64
CA LYS A 161 3.95 22.94 17.87
C LYS A 161 3.49 21.90 16.85
N ALA A 162 3.82 22.09 15.57
CA ALA A 162 3.45 21.16 14.50
C ALA A 162 4.15 19.80 14.66
N ASN A 163 5.45 19.76 14.96
CA ASN A 163 6.17 18.52 15.24
C ASN A 163 5.60 17.79 16.47
N LYS A 164 5.23 18.54 17.52
CA LYS A 164 4.55 17.96 18.69
C LYS A 164 3.20 17.35 18.32
N LEU A 165 2.37 18.08 17.57
CA LEU A 165 1.06 17.61 17.12
C LEU A 165 1.17 16.39 16.19
N MET A 166 2.16 16.39 15.30
CA MET A 166 2.46 15.27 14.42
C MET A 166 2.78 14.03 15.24
N ARG A 167 3.70 14.12 16.21
CA ARG A 167 4.06 12.99 17.08
C ARG A 167 2.86 12.47 17.87
N GLU A 168 2.09 13.35 18.51
CA GLU A 168 0.88 12.96 19.23
C GLU A 168 -0.15 12.25 18.33
N THR A 169 -0.27 12.65 17.07
CA THR A 169 -1.20 12.04 16.11
C THR A 169 -0.67 10.70 15.60
N VAL A 170 0.63 10.62 15.26
CA VAL A 170 1.29 9.38 14.81
C VAL A 170 1.33 8.35 15.93
N ASP A 171 1.62 8.74 17.17
CA ASP A 171 1.64 7.83 18.33
C ASP A 171 0.28 7.19 18.60
N LYS A 172 -0.82 7.91 18.34
CA LYS A 172 -2.18 7.35 18.38
C LYS A 172 -2.40 6.34 17.25
N PHE A 173 -2.00 6.68 16.04
CA PHE A 173 -2.08 5.76 14.90
C PHE A 173 -1.28 4.47 15.14
N LEU A 174 -0.07 4.57 15.70
CA LEU A 174 0.78 3.40 15.98
C LEU A 174 0.17 2.43 16.99
N GLN A 175 -0.75 2.86 17.86
CA GLN A 175 -1.47 1.95 18.76
C GLN A 175 -2.32 0.92 18.01
N MET A 176 -2.68 1.17 16.74
CA MET A 176 -3.44 0.22 15.90
C MET A 176 -2.63 -1.02 15.50
N TYR A 177 -1.31 -1.03 15.70
CA TYR A 177 -0.43 -2.16 15.40
C TYR A 177 -0.35 -3.18 16.56
N GLU A 178 -0.74 -2.76 17.77
CA GLU A 178 -0.43 -3.46 19.00
C GLU A 178 -1.70 -3.90 19.75
N ARG A 179 -1.56 -4.91 20.61
CA ARG A 179 -2.63 -5.26 21.55
C ARG A 179 -2.83 -4.14 22.57
N PRO A 180 -4.07 -3.89 23.03
CA PRO A 180 -5.30 -4.67 22.78
C PRO A 180 -6.07 -4.28 21.51
N HIS A 181 -5.60 -3.31 20.72
CA HIS A 181 -6.35 -2.81 19.56
C HIS A 181 -6.21 -3.69 18.31
N PHE A 182 -5.06 -4.36 18.14
CA PHE A 182 -4.83 -5.28 17.03
C PHE A 182 -5.23 -6.73 17.38
N PRO A 183 -5.90 -7.47 16.46
CA PRO A 183 -6.50 -6.97 15.22
C PRO A 183 -7.81 -6.21 15.49
N TRP A 184 -8.21 -5.36 14.55
CA TRP A 184 -9.42 -4.54 14.62
C TRP A 184 -10.42 -4.96 13.55
N ARG A 185 -11.70 -5.13 13.93
CA ARG A 185 -12.78 -5.56 13.02
C ARG A 185 -13.40 -4.41 12.21
N SER A 186 -13.39 -3.20 12.78
CA SER A 186 -13.91 -1.99 12.17
C SER A 186 -12.84 -0.91 12.23
N LEU A 187 -12.56 -0.31 11.07
CA LEU A 187 -11.63 0.81 10.98
C LEU A 187 -12.19 2.04 11.71
N SER A 188 -13.49 2.29 11.57
CA SER A 188 -14.19 3.37 12.26
C SER A 188 -14.05 3.26 13.78
N ASP A 189 -14.28 2.05 14.33
CA ASP A 189 -14.20 1.81 15.77
C ASP A 189 -12.77 1.99 16.29
N VAL A 190 -11.78 1.42 15.61
CA VAL A 190 -10.39 1.54 16.09
C VAL A 190 -9.89 2.99 16.00
N VAL A 191 -10.24 3.74 14.95
CA VAL A 191 -9.92 5.17 14.82
C VAL A 191 -10.54 5.98 15.97
N GLN A 192 -11.77 5.64 16.37
CA GLN A 192 -12.41 6.23 17.54
C GLN A 192 -11.69 5.85 18.83
N LEU A 193 -11.38 4.57 19.02
CA LEU A 193 -10.73 4.05 20.24
C LEU A 193 -9.35 4.65 20.48
N VAL A 194 -8.53 4.83 19.44
CA VAL A 194 -7.21 5.47 19.56
C VAL A 194 -7.29 7.00 19.62
N GLY A 195 -8.50 7.58 19.51
CA GLY A 195 -8.73 9.01 19.67
C GLY A 195 -8.29 9.85 18.48
N LEU A 196 -8.49 9.35 17.27
CA LEU A 196 -8.16 10.03 16.00
C LEU A 196 -9.38 10.67 15.30
N THR A 197 -10.61 10.47 15.79
CA THR A 197 -11.84 11.01 15.17
C THR A 197 -11.83 12.52 14.97
N GLU A 198 -11.28 13.31 15.92
CA GLU A 198 -11.14 14.78 15.74
C GLU A 198 -10.24 15.09 14.55
N ALA A 199 -9.12 14.36 14.43
CA ALA A 199 -8.12 14.60 13.40
C ALA A 199 -8.60 14.15 12.01
N THR A 200 -9.40 13.08 11.91
CA THR A 200 -9.99 12.67 10.63
C THR A 200 -11.22 13.50 10.27
N GLY A 201 -11.96 14.01 11.26
CA GLY A 201 -13.19 14.80 11.07
C GLY A 201 -12.98 16.28 10.74
N LEU A 202 -11.74 16.77 10.80
CA LEU A 202 -11.38 18.15 10.47
C LEU A 202 -10.41 18.19 9.30
N THR A 203 -10.42 19.29 8.54
CA THR A 203 -9.35 19.55 7.56
C THR A 203 -8.02 19.71 8.28
N GLY A 204 -6.91 19.45 7.60
CA GLY A 204 -5.58 19.65 8.15
C GLY A 204 -5.35 21.08 8.61
N GLU A 205 -5.92 22.04 7.88
CA GLU A 205 -5.90 23.45 8.26
C GLU A 205 -6.65 23.68 9.58
N GLN A 206 -7.91 23.23 9.68
CA GLN A 206 -8.73 23.39 10.88
C GLN A 206 -8.11 22.69 12.09
N TYR A 207 -7.61 21.48 11.91
CA TYR A 207 -6.96 20.70 12.96
C TYR A 207 -5.73 21.43 13.51
N MET A 208 -4.88 21.97 12.65
CA MET A 208 -3.71 22.75 13.06
C MET A 208 -4.07 24.08 13.71
N GLN A 209 -5.05 24.80 13.16
CA GLN A 209 -5.54 26.05 13.74
C GLN A 209 -6.09 25.84 15.16
N ASN A 210 -6.87 24.78 15.38
CA ASN A 210 -7.42 24.42 16.69
C ASN A 210 -6.32 24.11 17.73
N LYS A 211 -5.14 23.66 17.29
CA LYS A 211 -3.98 23.41 18.16
C LYS A 211 -2.99 24.60 18.21
N GLY A 212 -3.39 25.75 17.66
CA GLY A 212 -2.65 27.01 17.76
C GLY A 212 -1.37 27.07 16.93
N ILE A 213 -1.34 26.35 15.79
CA ILE A 213 -0.28 26.45 14.78
C ILE A 213 -0.62 27.63 13.85
N ALA A 214 0.39 28.46 13.56
CA ALA A 214 0.20 29.68 12.79
C ALA A 214 -0.17 29.37 11.32
N PRO A 215 -1.18 30.05 10.73
CA PRO A 215 -1.61 29.81 9.35
C PRO A 215 -0.48 29.92 8.32
N LYS A 216 0.48 30.83 8.53
CA LYS A 216 1.61 30.98 7.61
C LYS A 216 2.50 29.74 7.53
N PHE A 217 2.76 29.08 8.65
CA PHE A 217 3.54 27.82 8.66
C PHE A 217 2.74 26.67 8.04
N ALA A 218 1.45 26.57 8.40
CA ALA A 218 0.54 25.59 7.84
C ALA A 218 0.46 25.72 6.31
N ASN A 219 0.25 26.93 5.80
CA ASN A 219 0.12 27.21 4.38
C ASN A 219 1.43 27.08 3.63
N GLU A 220 2.57 27.53 4.15
CA GLU A 220 3.81 27.47 3.37
C GLU A 220 4.48 26.09 3.49
N ILE A 221 4.64 25.56 4.71
CA ILE A 221 5.41 24.33 4.93
C ILE A 221 4.51 23.09 4.82
N VAL A 222 3.44 23.02 5.61
CA VAL A 222 2.69 21.76 5.73
C VAL A 222 1.90 21.45 4.46
N GLN A 223 1.28 22.47 3.86
CA GLN A 223 0.60 22.31 2.58
C GLN A 223 1.56 21.89 1.45
N ALA A 224 2.82 22.35 1.45
CA ALA A 224 3.79 21.88 0.48
C ALA A 224 4.02 20.36 0.62
N SER A 225 4.09 19.86 1.85
CA SER A 225 4.16 18.42 2.14
C SER A 225 2.90 17.66 1.71
N THR A 226 1.70 18.17 2.00
CA THR A 226 0.46 17.48 1.58
C THR A 226 0.29 17.47 0.07
N ARG A 227 0.75 18.51 -0.64
CA ARG A 227 0.67 18.60 -2.10
C ARG A 227 1.64 17.66 -2.80
N VAL A 228 2.86 17.47 -2.28
CA VAL A 228 3.81 16.52 -2.88
C VAL A 228 3.46 15.07 -2.59
N ASN A 229 2.92 14.78 -1.40
CA ASN A 229 2.59 13.41 -1.01
C ASN A 229 1.21 12.97 -1.53
N TYR A 230 0.20 13.85 -1.42
CA TYR A 230 -1.22 13.53 -1.65
C TYR A 230 -1.91 14.40 -2.70
N ALA A 231 -1.17 15.24 -3.43
CA ALA A 231 -1.74 16.15 -4.43
C ALA A 231 -2.94 16.96 -3.90
N SER A 232 -2.93 17.22 -2.58
CA SER A 232 -4.08 17.71 -1.83
C SER A 232 -3.72 18.96 -1.05
N ASN A 233 -4.65 19.91 -1.04
CA ASN A 233 -4.49 21.16 -0.32
C ASN A 233 -4.85 20.99 1.15
N LEU A 234 -4.26 21.84 2.00
CA LEU A 234 -4.40 21.68 3.44
C LEU A 234 -5.83 21.96 3.94
N GLY A 235 -6.57 22.81 3.23
CA GLY A 235 -7.98 23.08 3.52
C GLY A 235 -8.95 21.98 3.08
N THR A 236 -8.48 20.92 2.41
CA THR A 236 -9.34 19.82 1.92
C THR A 236 -8.93 18.45 2.44
N ILE A 237 -7.64 18.22 2.67
CA ILE A 237 -7.13 16.97 3.24
C ILE A 237 -7.45 16.92 4.73
N HIS A 238 -7.73 15.75 5.32
CA HIS A 238 -8.00 15.64 6.75
C HIS A 238 -6.74 15.73 7.62
N GLY A 239 -6.92 16.02 8.90
CA GLY A 239 -5.86 16.27 9.87
C GLY A 239 -4.87 15.13 10.08
N VAL A 240 -5.32 13.87 10.09
CA VAL A 240 -4.39 12.72 10.24
C VAL A 240 -3.38 12.67 9.09
N GLU A 241 -3.84 12.68 7.84
CA GLU A 241 -2.98 12.65 6.66
C GLU A 241 -2.05 13.88 6.59
N ALA A 242 -2.55 15.06 6.96
CA ALA A 242 -1.70 16.25 7.07
C ALA A 242 -0.55 16.08 8.08
N MET A 243 -0.78 15.38 9.18
CA MET A 243 0.26 15.09 10.17
C MET A 243 1.25 14.03 9.70
N VAL A 244 0.76 12.97 9.04
CA VAL A 244 1.62 11.92 8.45
C VAL A 244 2.57 12.51 7.40
N CYS A 245 2.13 13.50 6.62
CA CYS A 245 2.99 14.23 5.69
C CYS A 245 4.18 14.97 6.31
N LEU A 246 4.18 15.21 7.63
CA LEU A 246 5.28 15.81 8.37
C LEU A 246 6.21 14.78 9.03
N ALA A 247 5.84 13.49 9.00
CA ALA A 247 6.59 12.40 9.59
C ALA A 247 7.59 11.77 8.59
N THR A 248 8.36 12.60 7.88
CA THR A 248 9.23 12.14 6.77
C THR A 248 10.69 11.88 7.16
N ASN A 249 11.03 12.02 8.44
CA ASN A 249 12.39 11.79 8.92
C ASN A 249 12.81 10.34 8.70
N GLY A 250 14.04 10.14 8.19
CA GLY A 250 14.58 8.80 7.94
C GLY A 250 14.02 8.14 6.67
N ALA A 251 13.56 8.94 5.71
CA ALA A 251 13.06 8.42 4.43
C ALA A 251 14.11 7.55 3.72
N MET A 252 13.70 6.35 3.32
CA MET A 252 14.51 5.35 2.62
C MET A 252 13.72 4.69 1.48
N SER A 253 14.43 4.03 0.59
CA SER A 253 13.86 3.18 -0.47
C SER A 253 14.69 1.92 -0.66
N ILE A 254 14.13 0.91 -1.32
CA ILE A 254 14.85 -0.32 -1.66
C ILE A 254 15.63 -0.14 -2.95
N ALA A 255 16.88 -0.60 -2.95
CA ALA A 255 17.69 -0.66 -4.16
C ALA A 255 16.99 -1.51 -5.25
N GLY A 256 16.74 -0.91 -6.41
CA GLY A 256 16.01 -1.55 -7.52
C GLY A 256 14.48 -1.49 -7.42
N GLY A 257 13.93 -0.97 -6.32
CA GLY A 257 12.50 -0.65 -6.18
C GLY A 257 11.83 -1.26 -4.95
N ASN A 258 10.94 -0.48 -4.33
CA ASN A 258 10.15 -0.81 -3.14
C ASN A 258 9.20 -2.00 -3.39
N TRP A 259 8.77 -2.21 -4.63
CA TRP A 259 7.92 -3.33 -5.03
C TRP A 259 8.53 -4.70 -4.72
N ARG A 260 9.86 -4.78 -4.61
CA ARG A 260 10.60 -5.99 -4.25
C ARG A 260 10.23 -6.49 -2.85
N ILE A 261 9.84 -5.62 -1.92
CA ILE A 261 9.32 -6.04 -0.60
C ILE A 261 8.12 -6.99 -0.79
N PHE A 262 7.21 -6.64 -1.70
CA PHE A 262 5.99 -7.39 -1.95
C PHE A 262 6.24 -8.67 -2.75
N GLU A 263 7.21 -8.65 -3.66
CA GLU A 263 7.70 -9.86 -4.35
C GLU A 263 8.28 -10.88 -3.35
N HIS A 264 9.11 -10.42 -2.41
CA HIS A 264 9.68 -11.27 -1.38
C HIS A 264 8.62 -11.79 -0.39
N MET A 265 7.61 -10.98 -0.05
CA MET A 265 6.46 -11.43 0.74
C MET A 265 5.71 -12.58 0.06
N LEU A 266 5.50 -12.51 -1.26
CA LEU A 266 4.76 -13.53 -2.01
C LEU A 266 5.56 -14.80 -2.28
N SER A 267 6.89 -14.76 -2.16
CA SER A 267 7.79 -15.91 -2.36
C SER A 267 8.32 -16.50 -1.04
N SER A 268 7.82 -16.04 0.11
CA SER A 268 8.37 -16.40 1.42
C SER A 268 7.94 -17.77 1.94
N SER A 269 6.97 -18.43 1.31
CA SER A 269 6.36 -19.68 1.79
C SER A 269 5.83 -20.51 0.64
N ASP A 270 5.98 -21.84 0.73
CA ASP A 270 5.45 -22.80 -0.25
C ASP A 270 3.90 -22.86 -0.26
N TYR A 271 3.24 -22.26 0.74
CA TYR A 271 1.78 -22.14 0.79
C TYR A 271 1.23 -21.09 -0.18
N ILE A 272 2.08 -20.21 -0.73
CA ILE A 272 1.66 -19.07 -1.54
C ILE A 272 1.94 -19.35 -3.02
N SER A 273 0.89 -19.38 -3.83
CA SER A 273 0.96 -19.45 -5.29
C SER A 273 0.52 -18.13 -5.90
N THR A 274 1.40 -17.47 -6.66
CA THR A 274 1.08 -16.19 -7.32
C THR A 274 0.81 -16.40 -8.81
N HIS A 275 -0.30 -15.85 -9.30
CA HIS A 275 -0.77 -15.95 -10.68
C HIS A 275 -0.87 -14.56 -11.32
N LEU A 276 0.15 -14.20 -12.10
CA LEU A 276 0.19 -12.94 -12.86
C LEU A 276 -0.60 -13.07 -14.18
N ASN A 277 -0.98 -11.94 -14.77
CA ASN A 277 -1.86 -11.88 -15.95
C ASN A 277 -3.16 -12.69 -15.77
N HIS A 278 -3.65 -12.77 -14.53
CA HIS A 278 -4.81 -13.55 -14.14
C HIS A 278 -5.90 -12.65 -13.57
N THR A 279 -6.81 -12.21 -14.43
CA THR A 279 -7.95 -11.38 -14.02
C THR A 279 -9.12 -12.23 -13.56
N ILE A 280 -9.55 -12.04 -12.32
CA ILE A 280 -10.82 -12.57 -11.81
C ILE A 280 -11.96 -11.66 -12.25
N ALA A 281 -12.99 -12.24 -12.85
CA ALA A 281 -14.16 -11.53 -13.38
C ALA A 281 -15.37 -11.63 -12.45
N GLN A 282 -15.50 -12.74 -11.71
CA GLN A 282 -16.64 -12.97 -10.84
C GLN A 282 -16.24 -13.69 -9.54
N ILE A 283 -16.84 -13.28 -8.43
CA ILE A 283 -16.92 -14.02 -7.17
C ILE A 283 -18.36 -14.51 -7.01
N SER A 284 -18.55 -15.79 -6.71
CA SER A 284 -19.88 -16.35 -6.44
C SER A 284 -19.92 -17.14 -5.14
N LYS A 285 -20.77 -16.71 -4.20
CA LYS A 285 -20.98 -17.41 -2.92
C LYS A 285 -21.81 -18.67 -3.14
N GLN A 286 -21.32 -19.79 -2.64
CA GLN A 286 -21.98 -21.09 -2.73
C GLN A 286 -22.84 -21.35 -1.50
N ALA A 287 -23.77 -22.32 -1.62
CA ALA A 287 -24.70 -22.67 -0.54
C ALA A 287 -24.02 -23.25 0.71
N ASP A 288 -22.81 -23.80 0.56
CA ASP A 288 -21.99 -24.32 1.65
C ASP A 288 -21.12 -23.24 2.33
N GLY A 289 -21.23 -21.98 1.90
CA GLY A 289 -20.47 -20.85 2.42
C GLY A 289 -19.14 -20.60 1.70
N THR A 290 -18.70 -21.48 0.81
CA THR A 290 -17.47 -21.28 0.01
C THR A 290 -17.69 -20.29 -1.14
N TYR A 291 -16.59 -19.85 -1.75
CA TYR A 291 -16.61 -18.94 -2.89
C TYR A 291 -16.00 -19.57 -4.14
N ASN A 292 -16.72 -19.47 -5.26
CA ASN A 292 -16.19 -19.76 -6.59
C ASN A 292 -15.69 -18.47 -7.25
N LEU A 293 -14.42 -18.46 -7.65
CA LEU A 293 -13.82 -17.40 -8.43
C LEU A 293 -13.74 -17.83 -9.91
N THR A 294 -14.32 -17.00 -10.78
CA THR A 294 -14.27 -17.21 -12.23
C THR A 294 -13.35 -16.19 -12.87
N SER A 295 -12.31 -16.68 -13.55
CA SER A 295 -11.41 -15.85 -14.36
C SER A 295 -12.06 -15.38 -15.66
N ILE A 296 -11.50 -14.33 -16.27
CA ILE A 296 -11.92 -13.89 -17.62
C ILE A 296 -11.75 -14.97 -18.69
N ALA A 297 -10.90 -15.98 -18.44
CA ALA A 297 -10.68 -17.13 -19.31
C ALA A 297 -11.70 -18.27 -19.06
N GLY A 298 -12.67 -18.09 -18.17
CA GLY A 298 -13.69 -19.07 -17.83
C GLY A 298 -13.23 -20.18 -16.88
N ARG A 299 -12.00 -20.11 -16.34
CA ARG A 299 -11.53 -21.04 -15.30
C ARG A 299 -12.18 -20.72 -13.97
N VAL A 300 -12.66 -21.74 -13.27
CA VAL A 300 -13.32 -21.64 -11.96
C VAL A 300 -12.46 -22.32 -10.90
N SER A 301 -12.35 -21.72 -9.72
CA SER A 301 -11.67 -22.30 -8.56
C SER A 301 -12.41 -21.93 -7.27
N SER A 302 -12.47 -22.87 -6.33
CA SER A 302 -13.22 -22.75 -5.07
C SER A 302 -12.32 -22.48 -3.87
N PHE A 303 -12.77 -21.60 -2.98
CA PHE A 303 -12.03 -21.11 -1.83
C PHE A 303 -12.92 -20.99 -0.59
N ASP A 304 -12.33 -21.18 0.60
CA ASP A 304 -13.00 -20.96 1.89
C ASP A 304 -13.09 -19.45 2.20
N GLU A 305 -12.03 -18.70 1.89
CA GLU A 305 -11.94 -17.27 2.13
C GLU A 305 -11.51 -16.52 0.85
N VAL A 306 -12.00 -15.30 0.68
CA VAL A 306 -11.58 -14.39 -0.40
C VAL A 306 -11.18 -13.05 0.18
N ILE A 307 -9.98 -12.59 -0.14
CA ILE A 307 -9.46 -11.28 0.23
C ILE A 307 -9.40 -10.41 -1.04
N LEU A 308 -10.26 -9.41 -1.11
CA LEU A 308 -10.21 -8.36 -2.12
C LEU A 308 -9.15 -7.32 -1.72
N ALA A 309 -8.02 -7.35 -2.42
CA ALA A 309 -6.85 -6.52 -2.18
C ALA A 309 -6.62 -5.44 -3.24
N ALA A 310 -7.71 -5.03 -3.90
CA ALA A 310 -7.75 -3.91 -4.83
C ALA A 310 -9.04 -3.09 -4.61
N PRO A 311 -9.03 -1.77 -4.86
CA PRO A 311 -10.24 -0.95 -4.75
C PRO A 311 -11.35 -1.51 -5.65
N LEU A 312 -12.51 -1.83 -5.05
CA LEU A 312 -13.60 -2.52 -5.74
C LEU A 312 -14.05 -1.75 -6.99
N GLN A 313 -14.15 -0.42 -6.89
CA GLN A 313 -14.55 0.49 -7.98
C GLN A 313 -13.66 0.43 -9.24
N PHE A 314 -12.44 -0.12 -9.18
CA PHE A 314 -11.53 -0.26 -10.32
C PHE A 314 -11.31 -1.72 -10.78
N SER A 315 -12.04 -2.65 -10.18
CA SER A 315 -11.87 -4.09 -10.41
C SER A 315 -12.68 -4.61 -11.60
N ASN A 316 -13.81 -3.98 -11.94
CA ASN A 316 -14.85 -4.52 -12.83
C ASN A 316 -15.34 -5.93 -12.40
N LEU A 317 -15.17 -6.27 -11.12
CA LEU A 317 -15.51 -7.56 -10.55
C LEU A 317 -17.02 -7.64 -10.29
N VAL A 318 -17.64 -8.75 -10.68
CA VAL A 318 -19.03 -9.05 -10.32
C VAL A 318 -19.04 -9.92 -9.07
N ILE A 319 -19.80 -9.54 -8.05
CA ILE A 319 -19.99 -10.34 -6.84
C ILE A 319 -21.47 -10.74 -6.78
N ASP A 320 -21.75 -12.04 -6.85
CA ASP A 320 -23.11 -12.58 -6.91
C ASP A 320 -23.31 -13.79 -5.97
N PRO A 321 -24.23 -13.72 -4.99
CA PRO A 321 -25.07 -12.57 -4.65
C PRO A 321 -24.26 -11.36 -4.19
N ALA A 322 -24.90 -10.18 -4.17
CA ALA A 322 -24.29 -8.99 -3.60
C ALA A 322 -23.87 -9.25 -2.14
N PRO A 323 -22.68 -8.78 -1.71
CA PRO A 323 -22.22 -8.95 -0.34
C PRO A 323 -23.10 -8.17 0.64
N GLU A 324 -23.05 -8.52 1.93
CA GLU A 324 -23.80 -7.82 2.99
C GLU A 324 -23.43 -6.33 3.05
N HIS A 325 -22.15 -6.03 2.86
CA HIS A 325 -21.62 -4.67 2.76
C HIS A 325 -20.93 -4.46 1.42
N THR A 326 -21.35 -3.43 0.69
CA THR A 326 -20.69 -2.98 -0.53
C THR A 326 -19.89 -1.71 -0.20
N PRO A 327 -18.56 -1.68 -0.44
CA PRO A 327 -17.74 -0.48 -0.21
C PRO A 327 -18.25 0.74 -0.98
N ASP A 328 -18.13 1.91 -0.37
CA ASP A 328 -18.45 3.18 -1.01
C ASP A 328 -17.51 3.47 -2.19
N GLU A 329 -18.04 4.11 -3.25
CA GLU A 329 -17.19 4.71 -4.27
C GLU A 329 -16.59 6.02 -3.74
N ILE A 330 -15.26 6.10 -3.70
CA ILE A 330 -14.53 7.28 -3.24
C ILE A 330 -13.75 7.92 -4.40
N PRO A 331 -13.65 9.25 -4.45
CA PRO A 331 -12.97 9.92 -5.55
C PRO A 331 -11.45 9.79 -5.39
N TYR A 332 -10.77 9.33 -6.44
CA TYR A 332 -9.30 9.23 -6.47
C TYR A 332 -8.66 10.43 -7.18
N VAL A 333 -7.45 10.75 -6.76
CA VAL A 333 -6.56 11.67 -7.44
C VAL A 333 -6.11 11.05 -8.76
N LYS A 334 -6.60 11.61 -9.87
CA LYS A 334 -6.03 11.37 -11.20
C LYS A 334 -4.74 12.18 -11.33
N LEU A 335 -3.64 11.55 -10.97
CA LEU A 335 -2.32 12.16 -10.98
C LEU A 335 -1.64 11.90 -12.33
N HIS A 336 -1.02 12.94 -12.87
CA HIS A 336 -0.13 12.82 -14.01
C HIS A 336 1.32 12.94 -13.51
N VAL A 337 2.08 11.88 -13.73
CA VAL A 337 3.49 11.81 -13.37
C VAL A 337 4.32 11.86 -14.64
N THR A 338 5.21 12.83 -14.76
CA THR A 338 6.15 12.93 -15.89
C THR A 338 7.56 12.75 -15.38
N HIS A 339 8.25 11.74 -15.93
CA HIS A 339 9.68 11.57 -15.72
C HIS A 339 10.40 11.92 -17.00
N PHE A 340 11.50 12.66 -16.91
CA PHE A 340 12.29 12.99 -18.09
C PHE A 340 13.76 13.16 -17.75
N THR A 341 14.61 12.99 -18.75
CA THR A 341 16.06 13.15 -18.61
C THR A 341 16.58 14.29 -19.46
N THR A 342 17.52 15.06 -18.91
CA THR A 342 18.13 16.19 -19.60
C THR A 342 19.51 16.51 -19.01
N PRO A 343 20.48 16.99 -19.81
CA PRO A 343 21.74 17.53 -19.28
C PRO A 343 21.56 18.92 -18.62
N HIS A 344 20.36 19.50 -18.67
CA HIS A 344 20.10 20.87 -18.25
C HIS A 344 19.50 20.97 -16.84
N LYS A 345 19.85 22.05 -16.13
CA LYS A 345 19.18 22.44 -14.89
C LYS A 345 17.92 23.25 -15.20
N LEU A 346 17.00 23.31 -14.24
CA LEU A 346 15.85 24.21 -14.30
C LEU A 346 16.30 25.68 -14.42
N ASP A 347 15.58 26.46 -15.22
CA ASP A 347 15.85 27.89 -15.44
C ASP A 347 15.44 28.71 -14.20
N PRO A 348 16.38 29.43 -13.55
CA PRO A 348 16.06 30.28 -12.40
C PRO A 348 14.94 31.29 -12.66
N LEU A 349 14.88 31.86 -13.86
CA LEU A 349 13.88 32.88 -14.21
C LEU A 349 12.46 32.32 -14.21
N ALA A 350 12.29 31.02 -14.52
CA ALA A 350 11.00 30.34 -14.47
C ALA A 350 10.42 30.24 -13.04
N PHE A 351 11.28 30.38 -12.03
CA PHE A 351 10.94 30.33 -10.60
C PHE A 351 11.18 31.67 -9.90
N GLY A 352 11.15 32.77 -10.65
CA GLY A 352 11.26 34.13 -10.09
C GLY A 352 12.59 34.40 -9.39
N LEU A 353 13.63 33.62 -9.69
CA LEU A 353 14.98 33.79 -9.17
C LEU A 353 15.84 34.63 -10.12
N GLU A 354 16.91 35.22 -9.59
CA GLU A 354 17.96 35.84 -10.41
C GLU A 354 18.70 34.76 -11.21
N ALA A 355 19.21 35.12 -12.40
CA ALA A 355 19.81 34.15 -13.33
C ALA A 355 21.06 33.43 -12.79
N ASP A 356 21.72 33.95 -11.75
CA ASP A 356 22.88 33.36 -11.09
C ASP A 356 22.51 32.45 -9.90
N LYS A 357 21.24 32.39 -9.49
CA LYS A 357 20.79 31.59 -8.34
C LYS A 357 20.34 30.21 -8.78
N PRO A 358 20.81 29.13 -8.14
CA PRO A 358 20.35 27.79 -8.48
C PRO A 358 18.90 27.58 -8.06
N VAL A 359 18.13 26.90 -8.93
CA VAL A 359 16.83 26.33 -8.54
C VAL A 359 17.08 25.14 -7.59
N PRO A 360 16.31 24.99 -6.50
CA PRO A 360 16.45 23.86 -5.58
C PRO A 360 16.22 22.50 -6.22
N GLU A 361 16.80 21.44 -5.64
CA GLU A 361 16.66 20.05 -6.11
C GLU A 361 15.19 19.59 -6.11
N TYR A 362 14.46 19.96 -5.06
CA TYR A 362 13.04 19.72 -4.89
C TYR A 362 12.28 21.06 -4.87
N VAL A 363 11.52 21.34 -5.93
CA VAL A 363 10.58 22.45 -5.97
C VAL A 363 9.19 21.93 -5.59
N LEU A 364 8.79 22.16 -4.35
CA LEU A 364 7.45 21.88 -3.84
C LEU A 364 6.55 23.09 -4.04
N THR A 365 5.23 22.91 -4.04
CA THR A 365 4.30 24.02 -4.29
C THR A 365 3.38 24.30 -3.12
N THR A 366 3.00 25.57 -2.99
CA THR A 366 1.91 26.01 -2.12
C THR A 366 1.00 27.00 -2.85
N LEU A 367 -0.15 27.31 -2.26
CA LEU A 367 -1.06 28.34 -2.72
C LEU A 367 -0.66 29.72 -2.19
N GLN A 368 -0.98 30.76 -2.94
CA GLN A 368 -0.94 32.14 -2.46
C GLN A 368 -2.11 32.39 -1.49
N VAL A 369 -1.97 33.42 -0.64
CA VAL A 369 -2.93 33.73 0.42
C VAL A 369 -4.32 34.11 -0.13
N ASP A 370 -4.39 34.59 -1.37
CA ASP A 370 -5.63 34.98 -2.07
C ASP A 370 -6.27 33.85 -2.89
N GLU A 371 -5.68 32.65 -2.91
CA GLU A 371 -6.19 31.53 -3.70
C GLU A 371 -7.15 30.65 -2.88
N ASP A 372 -8.28 30.31 -3.49
CA ASP A 372 -9.25 29.37 -2.93
C ASP A 372 -8.77 27.92 -3.14
N TYR A 373 -8.99 27.07 -2.14
CA TYR A 373 -8.80 25.63 -2.23
C TYR A 373 -9.76 24.98 -3.25
N GLY A 374 -10.92 25.60 -3.48
CA GLY A 374 -11.99 25.09 -4.35
C GLY A 374 -12.67 23.85 -3.76
N SER A 375 -13.62 23.28 -4.51
CA SER A 375 -14.32 22.03 -4.11
C SER A 375 -13.56 20.75 -4.45
N LYS A 376 -12.43 20.86 -5.17
CA LYS A 376 -11.47 19.80 -5.46
C LYS A 376 -10.07 20.38 -5.34
N PRO A 377 -9.07 19.63 -4.85
CA PRO A 377 -7.69 20.10 -4.81
C PRO A 377 -7.24 20.64 -6.15
N ASN A 378 -6.92 21.94 -6.15
CA ASN A 378 -6.41 22.65 -7.31
C ASN A 378 -4.94 23.03 -7.08
N VAL A 379 -4.22 23.25 -8.18
CA VAL A 379 -2.80 23.58 -8.14
C VAL A 379 -2.50 25.08 -8.04
N GLY A 380 -3.53 25.93 -8.03
CA GLY A 380 -3.39 27.38 -8.04
C GLY A 380 -2.54 27.89 -9.21
N ARG A 381 -1.96 29.08 -9.02
CA ARG A 381 -1.02 29.74 -9.93
C ARG A 381 0.28 28.95 -10.11
N ALA A 382 0.64 28.07 -9.17
CA ALA A 382 1.81 27.21 -9.32
C ALA A 382 1.69 26.27 -10.53
N GLY A 383 0.49 25.76 -10.83
CA GLY A 383 0.22 24.98 -12.04
C GLY A 383 0.72 23.52 -12.02
N PHE A 384 1.40 23.09 -10.96
CA PHE A 384 1.88 21.72 -10.70
C PHE A 384 1.95 21.47 -9.18
N PHE A 385 2.24 20.23 -8.76
CA PHE A 385 2.39 19.84 -7.35
C PHE A 385 3.85 19.84 -6.91
N SER A 386 4.75 19.23 -7.68
CA SER A 386 6.20 19.30 -7.47
C SER A 386 7.01 19.10 -8.75
N ILE A 387 8.26 19.56 -8.75
CA ILE A 387 9.32 19.19 -9.70
C ILE A 387 10.54 18.77 -8.87
N SER A 388 11.09 17.59 -9.10
CA SER A 388 12.20 17.06 -8.31
C SER A 388 13.25 16.41 -9.20
N ILE A 389 14.52 16.56 -8.86
CA ILE A 389 15.57 15.68 -9.37
C ILE A 389 15.54 14.42 -8.51
N VAL A 390 15.32 13.26 -9.13
CA VAL A 390 15.18 11.97 -8.41
C VAL A 390 16.39 11.06 -8.57
N SER A 391 17.22 11.30 -9.58
CA SER A 391 18.50 10.63 -9.79
C SER A 391 19.31 11.38 -10.86
N SER A 392 20.52 10.92 -11.14
CA SER A 392 21.33 11.32 -12.29
C SER A 392 22.06 10.11 -12.85
N GLY A 393 22.29 10.09 -14.17
CA GLY A 393 22.97 8.99 -14.83
C GLY A 393 23.68 9.43 -16.11
N VAL A 394 24.25 8.47 -16.83
CA VAL A 394 24.91 8.72 -18.12
C VAL A 394 24.03 8.16 -19.24
N ASN A 395 23.59 9.03 -20.13
CA ASN A 395 22.96 8.61 -21.38
C ASN A 395 24.04 8.06 -22.32
N VAL A 396 24.18 6.73 -22.36
CA VAL A 396 25.15 6.03 -23.21
C VAL A 396 24.68 5.89 -24.66
N HIS A 397 23.40 6.14 -24.95
CA HIS A 397 22.83 6.01 -26.29
C HIS A 397 22.95 7.29 -27.12
N ALA A 398 23.27 8.42 -26.49
CA ALA A 398 23.57 9.67 -27.18
C ALA A 398 24.77 9.53 -28.10
N SER A 399 24.80 10.31 -29.19
CA SER A 399 25.94 10.39 -30.12
C SER A 399 27.26 10.69 -29.41
N LYS A 400 27.20 11.37 -28.26
CA LYS A 400 28.29 11.49 -27.29
C LYS A 400 27.74 11.19 -25.90
N PRO A 401 28.27 10.18 -25.18
CA PRO A 401 27.84 9.88 -23.82
C PRO A 401 27.88 11.13 -22.95
N ARG A 402 26.79 11.41 -22.25
CA ARG A 402 26.65 12.63 -21.44
C ARG A 402 25.90 12.36 -20.14
N SER A 403 26.31 13.06 -19.09
CA SER A 403 25.62 13.04 -17.80
C SER A 403 24.32 13.82 -17.89
N GLU A 404 23.25 13.27 -17.32
CA GLU A 404 21.93 13.86 -17.33
C GLU A 404 21.25 13.71 -15.97
N TYR A 405 20.41 14.68 -15.64
CA TYR A 405 19.51 14.63 -14.49
C TYR A 405 18.25 13.86 -14.88
N ILE A 406 17.70 13.09 -13.94
CA ILE A 406 16.40 12.45 -14.07
C ILE A 406 15.43 13.25 -13.21
N TYR A 407 14.49 13.93 -13.86
CA TYR A 407 13.45 14.72 -13.21
C TYR A 407 12.16 13.93 -13.06
N LYS A 408 11.38 14.27 -12.03
CA LYS A 408 10.03 13.79 -11.77
C LYS A 408 9.12 14.99 -11.50
N ILE A 409 7.98 15.03 -12.18
CA ILE A 409 6.96 16.08 -12.04
C ILE A 409 5.64 15.43 -11.64
N PHE A 410 5.03 15.95 -10.58
CA PHE A 410 3.64 15.68 -10.24
C PHE A 410 2.75 16.85 -10.69
N SER A 411 1.73 16.56 -11.48
CA SER A 411 0.85 17.57 -12.06
C SER A 411 -0.60 17.09 -12.19
N PRO A 412 -1.58 18.01 -12.28
CA PRO A 412 -3.00 17.66 -12.40
C PRO A 412 -3.39 17.32 -13.85
N LYS A 413 -2.47 17.55 -14.79
CA LYS A 413 -2.61 17.26 -16.22
C LYS A 413 -1.25 16.85 -16.77
N ARG A 414 -1.26 16.15 -17.91
CA ARG A 414 -0.04 15.78 -18.63
C ARG A 414 0.81 17.02 -18.95
N ILE A 415 2.11 16.92 -18.72
CA ILE A 415 3.09 17.97 -19.01
C ILE A 415 3.32 18.05 -20.52
N ASP A 416 3.30 19.26 -21.06
CA ASP A 416 3.49 19.54 -22.48
C ASP A 416 4.82 20.25 -22.77
N TYR A 417 5.13 20.38 -24.06
CA TYR A 417 6.34 21.04 -24.54
C TYR A 417 6.45 22.52 -24.10
N GLN A 418 5.33 23.23 -23.90
CA GLN A 418 5.34 24.63 -23.47
C GLN A 418 5.77 24.73 -22.01
N PHE A 419 5.26 23.82 -21.17
CA PHE A 419 5.70 23.69 -19.79
C PHE A 419 7.19 23.38 -19.72
N LEU A 420 7.65 22.34 -20.42
CA LEU A 420 9.07 21.94 -20.42
C LEU A 420 9.98 23.06 -20.93
N SER A 421 9.59 23.72 -22.03
CA SER A 421 10.37 24.83 -22.58
C SER A 421 10.51 25.99 -21.59
N ARG A 422 9.42 26.30 -20.86
CA ARG A 422 9.41 27.35 -19.85
C ARG A 422 10.29 27.00 -18.65
N VAL A 423 10.16 25.79 -18.09
CA VAL A 423 10.90 25.44 -16.86
C VAL A 423 12.39 25.17 -17.11
N LEU A 424 12.79 24.86 -18.35
CA LEU A 424 14.19 24.69 -18.74
C LEU A 424 14.80 25.94 -19.36
N GLY A 425 14.00 26.95 -19.74
CA GLY A 425 14.48 28.13 -20.45
C GLY A 425 15.02 27.83 -21.85
N LEU A 426 14.67 26.67 -22.42
CA LEU A 426 15.16 26.13 -23.68
C LEU A 426 13.99 25.74 -24.59
N GLN A 427 14.19 25.72 -25.90
CA GLN A 427 13.14 25.26 -26.82
C GLN A 427 13.05 23.74 -26.79
N VAL A 428 11.90 23.21 -26.35
CA VAL A 428 11.55 21.79 -26.41
C VAL A 428 10.49 21.62 -27.48
N SER A 429 10.73 20.73 -28.44
CA SER A 429 9.75 20.48 -29.51
C SER A 429 8.56 19.65 -29.02
N LYS A 430 7.44 19.68 -29.77
CA LYS A 430 6.28 18.80 -29.47
C LYS A 430 6.64 17.33 -29.55
N GLU A 431 7.48 16.94 -30.50
CA GLU A 431 7.86 15.53 -30.66
C GLU A 431 8.77 15.06 -29.52
N GLU A 432 9.73 15.90 -29.16
CA GLU A 432 10.65 15.65 -28.05
C GLU A 432 9.93 15.56 -26.69
N ALA A 433 8.93 16.41 -26.44
CA ALA A 433 8.10 16.33 -25.24
C ALA A 433 7.19 15.09 -25.18
N GLU A 434 7.01 14.37 -26.30
CA GLU A 434 6.15 13.18 -26.36
C GLU A 434 6.96 11.88 -26.39
N LYS A 435 8.15 11.89 -26.99
CA LYS A 435 8.95 10.68 -27.24
C LYS A 435 10.41 10.76 -26.74
N GLY A 436 10.89 11.95 -26.40
CA GLY A 436 12.31 12.23 -26.23
C GLY A 436 13.06 12.24 -27.57
N ASP A 437 14.25 12.84 -27.55
CA ASP A 437 15.24 12.79 -28.63
C ASP A 437 16.60 12.52 -27.97
N VAL A 438 17.21 11.37 -28.26
CA VAL A 438 18.40 10.87 -27.56
C VAL A 438 19.55 11.90 -27.45
N ASP A 439 19.67 12.81 -28.42
CA ASP A 439 20.65 13.90 -28.46
C ASP A 439 20.06 15.29 -28.12
N GLY A 440 18.75 15.39 -28.00
CA GLY A 440 17.98 16.62 -27.76
C GLY A 440 18.13 17.21 -26.35
N THR A 441 17.31 18.22 -26.07
CA THR A 441 17.13 18.83 -24.74
C THR A 441 16.55 17.81 -23.75
N ILE A 442 15.58 17.00 -24.18
CA ILE A 442 14.96 15.92 -23.42
C ILE A 442 15.34 14.60 -24.09
N SER A 443 16.24 13.83 -23.46
CA SER A 443 16.74 12.61 -24.09
C SER A 443 15.80 11.42 -23.99
N TRP A 444 15.01 11.40 -22.91
CA TRP A 444 14.03 10.37 -22.63
C TRP A 444 12.90 10.99 -21.81
N ILE A 445 11.68 10.51 -22.05
CA ILE A 445 10.50 10.96 -21.32
C ILE A 445 9.50 9.82 -21.15
N ASN A 446 8.84 9.79 -20.00
CA ASN A 446 7.76 8.88 -19.69
C ASN A 446 6.62 9.66 -19.02
N HIS A 447 5.39 9.35 -19.42
CA HIS A 447 4.18 9.86 -18.78
C HIS A 447 3.39 8.69 -18.20
N TRP A 448 3.09 8.79 -16.90
CA TRP A 448 2.29 7.82 -16.19
C TRP A 448 1.05 8.49 -15.61
N ASP A 449 -0.11 8.05 -16.09
CA ASP A 449 -1.41 8.52 -15.64
C ASP A 449 -2.01 7.48 -14.69
N VAL A 450 -2.32 7.88 -13.45
CA VAL A 450 -2.71 6.92 -12.40
C VAL A 450 -3.78 7.49 -11.48
N HIS A 451 -4.70 6.62 -11.05
CA HIS A 451 -5.51 6.86 -9.85
C HIS A 451 -4.66 6.52 -8.63
N SER A 452 -3.96 7.53 -8.11
CA SER A 452 -2.85 7.34 -7.15
C SER A 452 -3.35 6.94 -5.75
N TYR A 453 -4.25 7.72 -5.18
CA TYR A 453 -4.87 7.51 -3.87
C TYR A 453 -6.21 8.26 -3.82
N PRO A 454 -7.10 7.97 -2.86
CA PRO A 454 -8.30 8.76 -2.62
C PRO A 454 -8.00 10.23 -2.31
N TYR A 455 -8.98 11.10 -2.52
CA TYR A 455 -9.00 12.39 -1.85
C TYR A 455 -9.39 12.18 -0.39
N GLU A 456 -8.45 12.39 0.52
CA GLU A 456 -8.63 12.19 1.96
C GLU A 456 -9.41 13.33 2.62
N TYR A 457 -10.67 13.49 2.24
CA TYR A 457 -11.56 14.49 2.81
C TYR A 457 -11.89 14.19 4.29
N PRO A 458 -12.23 15.21 5.09
CA PRO A 458 -12.65 15.00 6.47
C PRO A 458 -13.82 14.02 6.58
N ARG A 459 -13.65 12.99 7.40
CA ARG A 459 -14.65 11.96 7.67
C ARG A 459 -14.48 11.32 9.05
N VAL A 460 -15.55 10.73 9.56
CA VAL A 460 -15.59 10.09 10.88
C VAL A 460 -15.94 8.60 10.83
N THR A 461 -16.26 8.08 9.64
CA THR A 461 -16.53 6.68 9.36
C THR A 461 -15.80 6.26 8.10
N PHE A 462 -15.43 4.98 8.03
CA PHE A 462 -14.71 4.33 6.93
C PHE A 462 -15.42 3.02 6.55
N ASP A 463 -15.10 2.49 5.38
CA ASP A 463 -15.68 1.24 4.87
C ASP A 463 -15.42 0.03 5.77
N GLU A 464 -16.29 -0.96 5.64
CA GLU A 464 -16.17 -2.24 6.33
C GLU A 464 -15.05 -3.11 5.73
N ILE A 465 -14.35 -3.82 6.61
CA ILE A 465 -13.29 -4.77 6.23
C ILE A 465 -13.89 -6.12 5.86
N LYS A 466 -14.96 -6.54 6.55
CA LYS A 466 -15.67 -7.79 6.28
C LYS A 466 -16.91 -7.46 5.44
N LEU A 467 -16.87 -7.80 4.15
CA LEU A 467 -17.97 -7.52 3.23
C LEU A 467 -19.09 -8.54 3.38
N ASP A 468 -18.73 -9.78 3.69
CA ASP A 468 -19.63 -10.90 3.96
C ASP A 468 -18.84 -11.99 4.73
N GLU A 469 -19.51 -13.01 5.25
CA GLU A 469 -18.87 -14.19 5.82
C GLU A 469 -17.97 -14.88 4.79
N GLY A 470 -16.66 -14.86 5.04
CA GLY A 470 -15.62 -15.39 4.14
C GLY A 470 -15.10 -14.41 3.08
N LEU A 471 -15.60 -13.17 3.04
CA LEU A 471 -15.21 -12.14 2.06
C LEU A 471 -14.68 -10.88 2.74
N TRP A 472 -13.42 -10.56 2.48
CA TRP A 472 -12.66 -9.51 3.15
C TRP A 472 -12.20 -8.44 2.17
N TYR A 473 -12.07 -7.20 2.63
CA TYR A 473 -11.67 -6.04 1.85
C TYR A 473 -10.60 -5.23 2.57
N THR A 474 -9.47 -5.04 1.92
CA THR A 474 -8.32 -4.34 2.53
C THR A 474 -8.23 -2.87 2.11
N SER A 475 -8.91 -2.46 1.04
CA SER A 475 -8.80 -1.08 0.53
C SER A 475 -9.68 -0.08 1.30
N ALA A 476 -10.46 -0.54 2.30
CA ALA A 476 -11.16 0.33 3.24
C ALA A 476 -10.21 1.32 3.94
N ILE A 477 -8.97 0.89 4.22
CA ILE A 477 -7.95 1.73 4.85
C ILE A 477 -7.47 2.89 3.98
N GLU A 478 -7.67 2.81 2.66
CA GLU A 478 -7.14 3.83 1.76
C GLU A 478 -7.75 5.19 2.04
N SER A 479 -9.04 5.25 2.40
CA SER A 479 -9.72 6.51 2.72
C SER A 479 -9.41 7.08 4.11
N PHE A 480 -8.55 6.40 4.86
CA PHE A 480 -8.01 6.86 6.14
C PHE A 480 -6.57 7.33 5.97
N ILE A 481 -5.71 6.47 5.42
CA ILE A 481 -4.34 6.78 5.02
C ILE A 481 -3.97 5.85 3.87
N SER A 482 -3.68 6.38 2.67
CA SER A 482 -3.29 5.56 1.52
C SER A 482 -1.76 5.54 1.34
N THR A 483 -1.10 4.50 1.86
CA THR A 483 0.34 4.27 1.71
C THR A 483 0.64 2.78 1.55
N MET A 484 1.86 2.44 1.11
CA MET A 484 2.36 1.05 1.12
C MET A 484 2.22 0.41 2.52
N GLU A 485 2.59 1.12 3.57
CA GLU A 485 2.57 0.62 4.95
C GLU A 485 1.15 0.37 5.44
N THR A 486 0.24 1.32 5.24
CA THR A 486 -1.15 1.18 5.74
C THR A 486 -1.92 0.14 4.95
N SER A 487 -1.72 0.07 3.63
CA SER A 487 -2.23 -1.06 2.84
C SER A 487 -1.70 -2.39 3.37
N ALA A 488 -0.40 -2.50 3.68
CA ALA A 488 0.17 -3.70 4.27
C ALA A 488 -0.41 -3.99 5.67
N LEU A 489 -0.63 -2.98 6.51
CA LEU A 489 -1.28 -3.12 7.82
C LEU A 489 -2.70 -3.68 7.67
N SER A 490 -3.48 -3.21 6.70
CA SER A 490 -4.80 -3.77 6.46
C SER A 490 -4.74 -5.24 6.00
N GLY A 491 -3.75 -5.60 5.18
CA GLY A 491 -3.50 -6.99 4.79
C GLY A 491 -3.16 -7.88 6.00
N LYS A 492 -2.23 -7.43 6.84
CA LYS A 492 -1.88 -8.08 8.12
C LYS A 492 -3.08 -8.23 9.05
N ASN A 493 -3.90 -7.18 9.16
CA ASN A 493 -5.09 -7.18 10.00
C ASN A 493 -6.12 -8.23 9.55
N VAL A 494 -6.44 -8.26 8.25
CA VAL A 494 -7.34 -9.28 7.66
C VAL A 494 -6.80 -10.69 7.89
N ALA A 495 -5.51 -10.92 7.66
CA ALA A 495 -4.88 -12.21 7.89
C ALA A 495 -5.08 -12.71 9.34
N GLN A 496 -4.89 -11.83 10.32
CA GLN A 496 -5.10 -12.18 11.74
C GLN A 496 -6.58 -12.43 12.06
N LEU A 497 -7.51 -11.65 11.48
CA LEU A 497 -8.95 -11.86 11.68
C LEU A 497 -9.40 -13.23 11.17
N ILE A 498 -8.96 -13.62 9.97
CA ILE A 498 -9.25 -14.94 9.38
C ILE A 498 -8.80 -16.08 10.30
N VAL A 499 -7.54 -16.04 10.76
CA VAL A 499 -7.02 -17.09 11.66
C VAL A 499 -7.76 -17.11 13.00
N ASN A 500 -8.14 -15.96 13.53
CA ASN A 500 -8.95 -15.88 14.75
C ASN A 500 -10.33 -16.53 14.57
N GLU A 501 -10.97 -16.34 13.41
CA GLU A 501 -12.26 -16.97 13.10
C GLU A 501 -12.13 -18.48 12.98
N TRP A 502 -11.10 -18.99 12.30
CA TRP A 502 -10.83 -20.43 12.21
C TRP A 502 -10.57 -21.07 13.57
N ASN A 503 -9.76 -20.44 14.43
CA ASN A 503 -9.49 -20.93 15.78
C ASN A 503 -10.76 -20.96 16.65
N LYS A 504 -11.63 -19.96 16.50
CA LYS A 504 -12.91 -19.91 17.20
C LYS A 504 -13.83 -21.05 16.74
N GLN A 505 -13.94 -21.28 15.43
CA GLN A 505 -14.75 -22.37 14.86
C GLN A 505 -14.23 -23.75 15.31
N ALA A 506 -12.92 -23.93 15.39
CA ALA A 506 -12.32 -25.16 15.89
C ALA A 506 -12.64 -25.41 17.37
N GLY A 507 -12.55 -24.36 18.22
CA GLY A 507 -12.89 -24.46 19.65
C GLY A 507 -14.39 -24.66 19.92
N GLU A 508 -15.27 -24.10 19.10
CA GLU A 508 -16.72 -24.36 19.17
C GLU A 508 -17.05 -25.80 18.72
N SER A 509 -16.35 -26.31 17.71
CA SER A 509 -16.51 -27.69 17.24
C SER A 509 -16.02 -28.70 18.28
N SER A 510 -14.89 -28.47 18.95
CA SER A 510 -14.39 -29.36 20.00
C SER A 510 -15.32 -29.40 21.23
N ASN A 511 -15.83 -28.25 21.66
CA ASN A 511 -16.77 -28.18 22.78
C ASN A 511 -18.15 -28.79 22.43
N GLY A 512 -18.56 -28.73 21.17
CA GLY A 512 -19.79 -29.36 20.67
C GLY A 512 -19.68 -30.89 20.53
N GLU A 513 -18.48 -31.42 20.28
CA GLU A 513 -18.21 -32.86 20.30
C GLU A 513 -18.12 -33.40 21.73
N ASP A 514 -17.49 -32.69 22.67
CA ASP A 514 -17.44 -33.08 24.09
C ASP A 514 -18.85 -33.13 24.72
N MET A 515 -19.74 -32.18 24.39
CA MET A 515 -21.15 -32.22 24.82
C MET A 515 -21.94 -33.38 24.18
N LYS A 516 -21.58 -33.84 22.98
CA LYS A 516 -22.20 -35.02 22.35
C LYS A 516 -21.67 -36.34 22.92
N ILE A 517 -20.44 -36.36 23.43
CA ILE A 517 -19.87 -37.51 24.13
C ILE A 517 -20.50 -37.65 25.52
N GLU A 518 -20.77 -36.54 26.22
CA GLU A 518 -21.51 -36.57 27.50
C GLU A 518 -22.99 -36.96 27.34
N ALA A 519 -23.64 -36.63 26.22
CA ALA A 519 -25.03 -36.99 25.97
C ALA A 519 -25.26 -38.48 25.59
N ASN A 520 -24.20 -39.28 25.43
CA ASN A 520 -24.28 -40.69 25.03
C ASN A 520 -23.96 -41.69 26.15
N TRP A 521 -23.88 -41.23 27.41
CA TRP A 521 -23.78 -42.10 28.58
C TRP A 521 -25.12 -42.13 29.35
N ASP A 522 -25.83 -43.23 29.15
CA ASP A 522 -26.84 -43.85 30.03
C ASP A 522 -27.99 -43.00 30.60
N SER A 523 -29.19 -43.18 30.01
CA SER A 523 -30.43 -43.16 30.79
C SER A 523 -31.41 -44.24 30.36
N ASN A 524 -31.20 -45.47 30.85
CA ASN A 524 -32.29 -46.37 31.23
C ASN A 524 -31.78 -47.30 32.35
N PRO A 525 -32.41 -47.31 33.54
CA PRO A 525 -33.43 -48.34 33.73
C PRO A 525 -34.59 -47.95 34.66
N TRP A 526 -35.79 -48.32 34.25
CA TRP A 526 -36.89 -48.67 35.17
C TRP A 526 -36.65 -50.07 35.75
N ASN A 527 -36.42 -50.18 37.07
CA ASN A 527 -36.96 -51.22 37.99
C ASN A 527 -36.09 -51.34 39.25
N ASN A 528 -36.55 -50.83 40.39
CA ASN A 528 -36.93 -51.69 41.51
C ASN A 528 -37.57 -50.91 42.66
N ALA A 529 -38.50 -51.60 43.30
CA ALA A 529 -39.42 -51.13 44.32
C ALA A 529 -38.74 -50.81 45.66
N GLN A 530 -39.23 -49.76 46.35
CA GLN A 530 -39.19 -49.69 47.81
C GLN A 530 -40.53 -49.17 48.36
N LYS A 531 -41.06 -49.95 49.30
CA LYS A 531 -42.27 -49.71 50.11
C LYS A 531 -42.01 -48.65 51.21
N PRO A 532 -43.08 -48.06 51.78
CA PRO A 532 -43.00 -46.91 52.68
C PRO A 532 -42.80 -47.31 54.14
N ILE A 533 -42.16 -46.43 54.92
CA ILE A 533 -42.30 -46.41 56.38
C ILE A 533 -42.59 -44.97 56.80
N LYS A 534 -43.66 -44.85 57.59
CA LYS A 534 -44.18 -43.67 58.27
C LYS A 534 -43.39 -43.35 59.54
N ASP A 535 -43.43 -42.06 59.87
CA ASP A 535 -43.56 -41.42 61.19
C ASP A 535 -42.58 -41.82 62.31
N ASP A 536 -41.81 -40.84 62.77
CA ASP A 536 -41.85 -40.40 64.17
C ASP A 536 -41.36 -38.93 64.29
N LEU A 537 -42.25 -38.10 64.84
CA LEU A 537 -42.14 -36.71 65.35
C LEU A 537 -42.10 -35.52 64.37
#